data_AF-A0A522ANB5-F1
#
_entry.id   AF-A0A522ANB5-F1
#
_cell.length_a   1.000
_cell.length_b   1.000
_cell.length_c   1.000
_cell.angle_alpha   90.00
_cell.angle_beta   90.00
_cell.angle_gamma   90.00
#
_symmetry.space_group_name_H-M   'P 1'
#
loop_
_entity.id
_entity.type
_entity.pdbx_description
1 polymer ?
#
loop_
_entity_poly.entity_id
_entity_poly.type
_entity_poly.pdbx_seq_one_letter_code
_entity_poly.pdbx_strand_id
1 'polypeptide(L)'
;MAKYKLEYLWLDGYEPVANIRGKTTIKEFSSFPKLEQLPMWGFDGSSTRQAEGRTSDCMLKPVAIYPDSTKKNGALVMCEVMMPDCKTPHPSNSRAGILDDPGAWFGYEQEYFLYKDGAPLGFPTGGGFPPPQGEYYTGVGYKNVGCIAREIVDTHLDLCLDAGINHEGINSEVAKGQWEFQIFGKGSKNAADQMWVARYILMRLCEKYGVDVNWHCKPLGKDVDWNGSGMHSNFSTKHMREVGGKEYFEALMAAFDKYKNEHIAVYGPDNHLRLTG
;
A
#
# COMPACT_ATOMS: atom_id res chain seq x y z
N MET A 1 20.55 24.64 -12.97
CA MET A 1 19.42 23.86 -12.44
C MET A 1 19.93 22.48 -12.07
N ALA A 2 19.41 21.85 -11.02
CA ALA A 2 19.79 20.50 -10.63
C ALA A 2 18.97 19.46 -11.41
N LYS A 3 19.60 18.33 -11.77
CA LYS A 3 18.90 17.18 -12.35
C LYS A 3 18.22 16.38 -11.23
N TYR A 4 16.90 16.23 -11.34
CA TYR A 4 16.08 15.41 -10.46
C TYR A 4 15.70 14.11 -11.16
N LYS A 5 15.69 13.03 -10.37
CA LYS A 5 15.25 11.69 -10.79
C LYS A 5 13.81 11.51 -10.32
N LEU A 6 12.86 11.56 -11.25
CA LEU A 6 11.45 11.43 -10.96
C LEU A 6 11.02 9.99 -11.24
N GLU A 7 10.77 9.23 -10.19
CA GLU A 7 10.24 7.86 -10.25
C GLU A 7 8.72 7.93 -10.34
N TYR A 8 8.16 7.75 -11.53
CA TYR A 8 6.71 7.76 -11.75
C TYR A 8 6.15 6.40 -11.36
N LEU A 9 5.22 6.39 -10.40
CA LEU A 9 4.58 5.22 -9.83
C LEU A 9 3.12 5.14 -10.29
N TRP A 10 2.63 3.94 -10.65
CA TRP A 10 1.23 3.74 -11.03
C TRP A 10 0.77 2.31 -10.76
N LEU A 11 -0.54 2.09 -10.74
CA LEU A 11 -1.14 0.76 -10.64
C LEU A 11 -1.43 0.18 -12.02
N ASP A 12 -1.07 -1.09 -12.20
CA ASP A 12 -1.35 -1.82 -13.44
C ASP A 12 -2.79 -2.34 -13.53
N GLY A 13 -3.09 -3.08 -14.60
CA GLY A 13 -4.42 -3.65 -14.87
C GLY A 13 -4.54 -5.13 -14.50
N TYR A 14 -3.69 -5.66 -13.62
CA TYR A 14 -3.87 -7.03 -13.14
C TYR A 14 -5.09 -7.12 -12.22
N GLU A 15 -5.87 -8.19 -12.40
CA GLU A 15 -7.03 -8.51 -11.57
C GLU A 15 -6.84 -9.90 -10.93
N PRO A 16 -7.39 -10.12 -9.72
CA PRO A 16 -8.21 -9.18 -8.94
C PRO A 16 -7.40 -8.12 -8.17
N VAL A 17 -6.07 -8.21 -8.15
CA VAL A 17 -5.18 -7.28 -7.44
C VAL A 17 -4.17 -6.66 -8.39
N ALA A 18 -4.17 -5.34 -8.49
CA ALA A 18 -3.20 -4.59 -9.26
C ALA A 18 -1.83 -4.56 -8.56
N ASN A 19 -0.76 -4.58 -9.36
CA ASN A 19 0.58 -4.32 -8.88
C ASN A 19 0.93 -2.84 -9.03
N ILE A 20 1.80 -2.34 -8.16
CA ILE A 20 2.46 -1.05 -8.38
C ILE A 20 3.66 -1.22 -9.32
N ARG A 21 3.82 -0.27 -10.24
CA ARG A 21 4.89 -0.20 -11.23
C ARG A 21 5.62 1.13 -11.08
N GLY A 22 6.89 1.16 -11.50
CA GLY A 22 7.73 2.35 -11.40
C GLY A 22 8.65 2.50 -12.61
N LYS A 23 8.90 3.75 -13.03
CA LYS A 23 10.02 4.08 -13.94
C LYS A 23 10.52 5.50 -13.75
N THR A 24 11.81 5.72 -13.99
CA THR A 24 12.47 7.02 -13.76
C THR A 24 12.60 7.87 -15.02
N THR A 25 12.19 9.15 -14.95
CA THR A 25 12.63 10.20 -15.90
C THR A 25 13.57 11.20 -15.22
N ILE A 26 14.38 11.90 -16.01
CA ILE A 26 15.24 12.98 -15.53
C ILE A 26 14.69 14.31 -16.02
N LYS A 27 14.53 15.26 -15.10
CA LYS A 27 14.12 16.65 -15.37
C LYS A 27 14.98 17.63 -14.60
N GLU A 28 15.04 18.87 -15.06
CA GLU A 28 15.83 19.93 -14.42
C GLU A 28 14.93 20.89 -13.66
N PHE A 29 15.27 21.17 -12.41
CA PHE A 29 14.57 22.13 -11.56
C PHE A 29 15.57 22.96 -10.76
N SER A 30 15.17 24.16 -10.33
CA SER A 30 15.98 25.01 -9.45
C SER A 30 15.97 24.53 -7.99
N SER A 31 14.91 23.84 -7.58
CA SER A 31 14.68 23.26 -6.25
C SER A 31 13.87 21.97 -6.38
N PHE A 32 13.51 21.34 -5.26
CA PHE A 32 12.56 20.22 -5.29
C PHE A 32 11.28 20.64 -6.04
N PRO A 33 10.81 19.86 -7.03
CA PRO A 33 9.71 20.28 -7.89
C PRO A 33 8.37 20.23 -7.17
N LYS A 34 7.48 21.14 -7.55
CA LYS A 34 6.06 21.09 -7.18
C LYS A 34 5.28 20.20 -8.14
N LEU A 35 4.15 19.67 -7.68
CA LEU A 35 3.31 18.76 -8.45
C LEU A 35 2.88 19.34 -9.82
N GLU A 36 2.53 20.62 -9.87
CA GLU A 36 2.04 21.29 -11.08
C GLU A 36 3.13 21.48 -12.16
N GLN A 37 4.40 21.33 -11.77
CA GLN A 37 5.54 21.43 -12.68
C GLN A 37 5.86 20.07 -13.35
N LEU A 38 5.25 18.99 -12.88
CA LEU A 38 5.55 17.63 -13.35
C LEU A 38 4.77 17.36 -14.64
N PRO A 39 5.45 16.97 -15.73
CA PRO A 39 4.77 16.65 -16.98
C PRO A 39 4.03 15.31 -16.85
N MET A 40 2.95 15.14 -17.62
CA MET A 40 2.42 13.81 -17.89
C MET A 40 3.45 12.97 -18.64
N TRP A 41 3.34 11.64 -18.56
CA TRP A 41 4.25 10.74 -19.24
C TRP A 41 3.56 9.48 -19.74
N GLY A 42 3.87 9.01 -20.94
CA GLY A 42 3.28 7.79 -21.50
C GLY A 42 4.00 6.52 -21.05
N PHE A 43 3.32 5.38 -21.08
CA PHE A 43 3.89 4.03 -20.94
C PHE A 43 3.17 3.02 -21.84
N ASP A 44 3.81 1.88 -22.08
CA ASP A 44 3.20 0.77 -22.84
C ASP A 44 2.25 -0.03 -21.95
N GLY A 45 0.95 0.17 -22.14
CA GLY A 45 -0.12 -0.51 -21.42
C GLY A 45 -0.30 -1.98 -21.79
N SER A 46 0.25 -2.44 -22.92
CA SER A 46 0.16 -3.86 -23.30
C SER A 46 0.97 -4.77 -22.38
N SER A 47 2.06 -4.24 -21.82
CA SER A 47 2.91 -4.92 -20.85
C SER A 47 2.34 -4.94 -19.42
N THR A 48 1.21 -4.27 -19.18
CA THR A 48 0.64 -4.07 -17.84
C THR A 48 -0.85 -4.41 -17.76
N ARG A 49 -1.40 -5.12 -18.77
CA ARG A 49 -2.84 -5.45 -18.88
C ARG A 49 -3.77 -4.23 -18.92
N GLN A 50 -3.29 -3.13 -19.49
CA GLN A 50 -4.05 -1.90 -19.62
C GLN A 50 -4.39 -1.56 -21.07
N ALA A 51 -3.80 -2.25 -22.06
CA ALA A 51 -4.17 -2.05 -23.44
C ALA A 51 -3.86 -3.28 -24.31
N GLU A 52 -4.47 -3.35 -25.49
CA GLU A 52 -4.18 -4.39 -26.49
C GLU A 52 -3.27 -3.84 -27.60
N GLY A 53 -2.39 -4.70 -28.13
CA GLY A 53 -1.10 -4.31 -28.72
C GLY A 53 -1.08 -3.34 -29.92
N ARG A 54 -2.20 -2.99 -30.57
CA ARG A 54 -2.19 -2.01 -31.68
C ARG A 54 -2.43 -0.56 -31.23
N THR A 55 -2.96 -0.35 -30.03
CA THR A 55 -3.18 0.95 -29.41
C THR A 55 -2.81 0.85 -27.94
N SER A 56 -1.50 0.68 -27.66
CA SER A 56 -1.04 0.29 -26.33
C SER A 56 -0.68 1.45 -25.40
N ASP A 57 -0.60 2.68 -25.90
CA ASP A 57 -0.20 3.82 -25.08
C ASP A 57 -1.21 4.08 -23.96
N CYS A 58 -0.69 4.34 -22.76
CA CYS A 58 -1.43 4.84 -21.60
C CYS A 58 -0.69 6.04 -21.01
N MET A 59 -1.41 6.96 -20.37
CA MET A 59 -0.84 8.20 -19.87
C MET A 59 -0.80 8.23 -18.34
N LEU A 60 0.33 8.64 -17.78
CA LEU A 60 0.53 8.87 -16.35
C LEU A 60 0.31 10.34 -16.06
N LYS A 61 -0.66 10.63 -15.20
CA LYS A 61 -0.92 11.96 -14.67
C LYS A 61 -0.39 12.04 -13.23
N PRO A 62 0.61 12.89 -12.93
CA PRO A 62 1.05 13.12 -11.57
C PRO A 62 -0.11 13.57 -10.66
N VAL A 63 -0.24 12.94 -9.49
CA VAL A 63 -1.27 13.28 -8.49
C VAL A 63 -0.69 13.57 -7.10
N ALA A 64 0.51 13.07 -6.80
CA ALA A 64 1.26 13.41 -5.60
C ALA A 64 2.76 13.27 -5.85
N ILE A 65 3.57 13.99 -5.07
CA ILE A 65 5.03 13.92 -5.13
C ILE A 65 5.61 13.85 -3.71
N TYR A 66 6.60 12.97 -3.54
CA TYR A 66 7.29 12.69 -2.28
C TYR A 66 8.80 12.72 -2.50
N PRO A 67 9.61 13.25 -1.58
CA PRO A 67 11.06 13.09 -1.63
C PRO A 67 11.47 11.61 -1.60
N ASP A 68 12.48 11.22 -2.38
CA ASP A 68 13.13 9.90 -2.26
C ASP A 68 14.52 10.10 -1.64
N SER A 69 14.65 9.88 -0.33
CA SER A 69 15.92 10.07 0.39
C SER A 69 16.98 9.03 0.03
N THR A 70 16.61 7.93 -0.62
CA THR A 70 17.57 6.89 -1.08
C THR A 70 18.38 7.32 -2.30
N LYS A 71 17.96 8.39 -2.99
CA LYS A 71 18.60 8.89 -4.21
C LYS A 71 18.89 10.38 -4.08
N LYS A 72 20.11 10.81 -4.40
CA LYS A 72 20.43 12.25 -4.55
C LYS A 72 19.50 12.88 -5.59
N ASN A 73 18.78 13.93 -5.19
CA ASN A 73 17.73 14.61 -5.98
C ASN A 73 16.64 13.63 -6.48
N GLY A 74 16.25 12.66 -5.66
CA GLY A 74 15.18 11.71 -5.98
C GLY A 74 13.81 12.25 -5.59
N ALA A 75 12.79 11.90 -6.37
CA ALA A 75 11.39 12.10 -6.03
C ALA A 75 10.56 10.89 -6.50
N LEU A 76 9.64 10.44 -5.65
CA LEU A 76 8.58 9.50 -6.02
C LEU A 76 7.36 10.30 -6.46
N VAL A 77 6.79 9.94 -7.61
CA VAL A 77 5.65 10.65 -8.21
C VAL A 77 4.51 9.67 -8.36
N MET A 78 3.55 9.69 -7.44
CA MET A 78 2.33 8.89 -7.57
C MET A 78 1.51 9.43 -8.74
N CYS A 79 1.07 8.55 -9.62
CA CYS A 79 0.32 8.89 -10.82
C CYS A 79 -1.00 8.12 -10.89
N GLU A 80 -2.00 8.76 -11.48
CA GLU A 80 -3.21 8.07 -11.94
C GLU A 80 -3.09 7.77 -13.44
N VAL A 81 -3.71 6.67 -13.87
CA VAL A 81 -3.64 6.22 -15.26
C VAL A 81 -4.80 6.82 -16.06
N MET A 82 -4.47 7.40 -17.19
CA MET A 82 -5.37 8.09 -18.12
C MET A 82 -5.30 7.41 -19.49
N MET A 83 -6.38 7.51 -20.24
CA MET A 83 -6.42 7.17 -21.66
C MET A 83 -5.46 8.06 -22.47
N PRO A 84 -5.07 7.66 -23.69
CA PRO A 84 -4.22 8.46 -24.59
C PRO A 84 -4.69 9.91 -24.82
N ASP A 85 -5.98 10.18 -24.68
CA ASP A 85 -6.56 11.52 -24.80
C ASP A 85 -6.13 12.49 -23.67
N CYS A 86 -5.40 11.99 -22.66
CA CYS A 86 -4.90 12.71 -21.49
C CYS A 86 -6.01 13.32 -20.60
N LYS A 87 -7.27 12.94 -20.81
CA LYS A 87 -8.44 13.53 -20.14
C LYS A 87 -9.30 12.48 -19.44
N THR A 88 -9.51 11.35 -20.08
CA THR A 88 -10.39 10.30 -19.58
C THR A 88 -9.61 9.35 -18.66
N PRO A 89 -10.07 9.10 -17.42
CA PRO A 89 -9.46 8.08 -16.58
C PRO A 89 -9.48 6.71 -17.26
N HIS A 90 -8.38 5.97 -17.18
CA HIS A 90 -8.33 4.60 -17.68
C HIS A 90 -9.25 3.69 -16.84
N PRO A 91 -9.89 2.63 -17.40
CA PRO A 91 -10.76 1.74 -16.61
C PRO A 91 -10.12 1.12 -15.36
N SER A 92 -8.80 0.90 -15.37
CA SER A 92 -8.05 0.41 -14.19
C SER A 92 -7.81 1.49 -13.12
N ASN A 93 -8.18 2.75 -13.36
CA ASN A 93 -7.94 3.87 -12.45
C ASN A 93 -9.00 3.93 -11.35
N SER A 94 -8.80 3.12 -10.31
CA SER A 94 -9.68 3.11 -9.13
C SER A 94 -9.65 4.44 -8.35
N ARG A 95 -8.55 5.19 -8.42
CA ARG A 95 -8.40 6.50 -7.76
C ARG A 95 -9.42 7.51 -8.27
N ALA A 96 -9.76 7.48 -9.55
CA ALA A 96 -10.75 8.38 -10.15
C ALA A 96 -12.17 8.19 -9.56
N GLY A 97 -12.48 7.00 -9.04
CA GLY A 97 -13.74 6.70 -8.37
C GLY A 97 -13.80 7.13 -6.91
N ILE A 98 -12.68 7.54 -6.30
CA ILE A 98 -12.63 7.99 -4.91
C ILE A 98 -13.22 9.40 -4.83
N LEU A 99 -14.27 9.57 -4.01
CA LEU A 99 -14.81 10.89 -3.66
C LEU A 99 -13.71 11.72 -3.02
N ASP A 100 -13.42 12.91 -3.56
CA ASP A 100 -12.38 13.81 -3.05
C ASP A 100 -12.88 14.59 -1.83
N ASP A 101 -12.84 13.96 -0.66
CA ASP A 101 -13.36 14.55 0.59
C ASP A 101 -12.20 14.83 1.56
N PRO A 102 -11.79 16.10 1.73
CA PRO A 102 -10.73 16.49 2.68
C PRO A 102 -11.16 16.33 4.16
N GLY A 103 -12.47 16.24 4.44
CA GLY A 103 -13.04 16.03 5.76
C GLY A 103 -13.10 14.57 6.20
N ALA A 104 -13.00 13.64 5.24
CA ALA A 104 -12.90 12.21 5.48
C ALA A 104 -11.45 11.82 5.82
N TRP A 105 -11.26 11.29 7.02
CA TRP A 105 -9.96 10.86 7.53
C TRP A 105 -9.94 9.34 7.65
N PHE A 106 -8.81 8.74 7.29
CA PHE A 106 -8.63 7.29 7.29
C PHE A 106 -7.33 6.92 8.01
N GLY A 107 -7.38 5.92 8.88
CA GLY A 107 -6.23 5.24 9.47
C GLY A 107 -6.19 3.81 8.97
N TYR A 108 -5.18 3.45 8.21
CA TYR A 108 -5.01 2.10 7.67
C TYR A 108 -3.93 1.36 8.43
N GLU A 109 -4.24 0.16 8.90
CA GLU A 109 -3.34 -0.78 9.58
C GLU A 109 -2.95 -1.86 8.56
N GLN A 110 -1.84 -1.70 7.85
CA GLN A 110 -1.43 -2.61 6.78
C GLN A 110 -0.61 -3.77 7.34
N GLU A 111 -1.21 -4.95 7.41
CA GLU A 111 -0.48 -6.17 7.74
C GLU A 111 0.14 -6.83 6.50
N TYR A 112 1.27 -7.51 6.67
CA TYR A 112 1.96 -8.22 5.60
C TYR A 112 2.92 -9.26 6.18
N PHE A 113 3.34 -10.21 5.35
CA PHE A 113 4.46 -11.08 5.68
C PHE A 113 5.69 -10.73 4.85
N LEU A 114 6.86 -10.88 5.46
CA LEU A 114 8.13 -10.89 4.74
C LEU A 114 8.49 -12.33 4.35
N TYR A 115 8.76 -12.57 3.07
CA TYR A 115 9.05 -13.88 2.52
C TYR A 115 10.47 -13.94 1.96
N LYS A 116 11.12 -15.10 2.09
CA LYS A 116 12.39 -15.39 1.43
C LYS A 116 12.39 -16.84 0.98
N ASP A 117 12.82 -17.05 -0.27
CA ASP A 117 12.90 -18.39 -0.88
C ASP A 117 11.58 -19.18 -0.78
N GLY A 118 10.44 -18.48 -0.92
CA GLY A 118 9.09 -19.08 -0.90
C GLY A 118 8.48 -19.33 0.48
N ALA A 119 9.14 -18.95 1.58
CA ALA A 119 8.62 -19.12 2.94
C ALA A 119 8.68 -17.81 3.76
N PRO A 120 7.82 -17.62 4.77
CA PRO A 120 7.94 -16.47 5.66
C PRO A 120 9.28 -16.43 6.40
N LEU A 121 9.79 -15.23 6.65
CA LEU A 121 11.02 -15.05 7.42
C LEU A 121 10.91 -15.66 8.81
N GLY A 122 11.87 -16.53 9.14
CA GLY A 122 11.92 -17.25 10.40
C GLY A 122 11.22 -18.61 10.40
N PHE A 123 10.65 -19.03 9.27
CA PHE A 123 10.21 -20.41 9.08
C PHE A 123 11.42 -21.32 8.75
N PRO A 124 11.38 -22.62 9.12
CA PRO A 124 12.47 -23.55 8.83
C PRO A 124 12.71 -23.75 7.32
N THR A 125 13.99 -23.72 6.91
CA THR A 125 14.39 -24.04 5.53
C THR A 125 14.09 -25.51 5.22
N GLY A 126 13.44 -25.78 4.09
CA GLY A 126 13.04 -27.14 3.68
C GLY A 126 11.64 -27.57 4.13
N GLY A 127 10.89 -26.65 4.77
CA GLY A 127 9.49 -26.86 5.15
C GLY A 127 9.27 -27.08 6.64
N GLY A 128 8.01 -27.02 7.05
CA GLY A 128 7.58 -27.09 8.46
C GLY A 128 7.26 -25.72 9.05
N PHE A 129 7.02 -25.71 10.36
CA PHE A 129 6.55 -24.54 11.10
C PHE A 129 7.52 -24.19 12.24
N PRO A 130 7.68 -22.89 12.56
CA PRO A 130 8.30 -22.49 13.83
C PRO A 130 7.39 -22.90 15.01
N PRO A 131 7.80 -22.66 16.28
CA PRO A 131 6.92 -22.85 17.43
C PRO A 131 5.56 -22.17 17.24
N PRO A 132 4.49 -22.62 17.91
CA PRO A 132 3.15 -22.03 17.78
C PRO A 132 3.12 -20.51 18.03
N GLN A 133 2.11 -19.84 17.49
CA GLN A 133 1.86 -18.41 17.72
C GLN A 133 1.75 -18.11 19.22
N GLY A 134 2.25 -16.94 19.62
CA GLY A 134 2.25 -16.49 21.02
C GLY A 134 3.31 -15.43 21.29
N GLU A 135 4.58 -15.82 21.32
CA GLU A 135 5.69 -14.91 21.66
C GLU A 135 6.09 -13.93 20.53
N TYR A 136 5.46 -14.01 19.35
CA TYR A 136 5.82 -13.23 18.17
C TYR A 136 5.20 -11.83 18.16
N TYR A 137 3.94 -11.69 18.60
CA TYR A 137 3.25 -10.41 18.64
C TYR A 137 3.99 -9.43 19.55
N THR A 138 4.37 -8.26 19.02
CA THR A 138 5.21 -7.27 19.71
C THR A 138 6.51 -7.84 20.32
N GLY A 139 6.99 -8.97 19.79
CA GLY A 139 8.11 -9.73 20.33
C GLY A 139 9.46 -9.05 20.16
N VAL A 140 10.39 -9.36 21.07
CA VAL A 140 11.78 -8.88 21.05
C VAL A 140 12.75 -10.06 21.12
N GLY A 141 13.91 -9.92 20.47
CA GLY A 141 14.97 -10.93 20.46
C GLY A 141 14.96 -11.83 19.23
N TYR A 142 16.13 -12.40 18.92
CA TYR A 142 16.36 -13.19 17.70
C TYR A 142 15.35 -14.33 17.52
N LYS A 143 15.01 -15.05 18.60
CA LYS A 143 14.02 -16.13 18.58
C LYS A 143 12.68 -15.68 18.00
N ASN A 144 12.20 -14.49 18.38
CA ASN A 144 10.85 -14.03 18.03
C ASN A 144 10.85 -13.16 16.77
N VAL A 145 11.92 -12.42 16.51
CA VAL A 145 11.99 -11.43 15.41
C VAL A 145 12.81 -11.94 14.20
N GLY A 146 13.88 -12.70 14.43
CA GLY A 146 14.86 -13.06 13.39
C GLY A 146 15.98 -12.01 13.22
N CYS A 147 16.87 -12.25 12.27
CA CYS A 147 18.07 -11.43 12.05
C CYS A 147 17.84 -10.13 11.27
N ILE A 148 16.90 -10.11 10.31
CA ILE A 148 16.78 -9.02 9.34
C ILE A 148 15.43 -8.32 9.32
N ALA A 149 14.37 -8.94 9.85
CA ALA A 149 13.00 -8.43 9.68
C ALA A 149 12.83 -7.03 10.29
N ARG A 150 13.33 -6.82 11.51
CA ARG A 150 13.25 -5.52 12.18
C ARG A 150 14.10 -4.44 11.48
N GLU A 151 15.25 -4.80 10.92
CA GLU A 151 16.07 -3.86 10.14
C GLU A 151 15.29 -3.34 8.92
N ILE A 152 14.60 -4.23 8.20
CA ILE A 152 13.75 -3.87 7.06
C ILE A 152 12.61 -2.94 7.52
N VAL A 153 11.90 -3.31 8.58
CA VAL A 153 10.71 -2.58 9.06
C VAL A 153 11.09 -1.19 9.60
N ASP A 154 12.12 -1.10 10.43
CA ASP A 154 12.58 0.19 10.98
C ASP A 154 13.13 1.09 9.86
N THR A 155 13.86 0.53 8.88
CA THR A 155 14.31 1.29 7.71
C THR A 155 13.13 1.76 6.85
N HIS A 156 12.09 0.94 6.67
CA HIS A 156 10.89 1.34 5.93
C HIS A 156 10.16 2.50 6.61
N LEU A 157 10.05 2.46 7.94
CA LEU A 157 9.50 3.56 8.74
C LEU A 157 10.27 4.86 8.48
N ASP A 158 11.60 4.84 8.61
CA ASP A 158 12.44 6.03 8.39
C ASP A 158 12.29 6.58 6.95
N LEU A 159 12.27 5.70 5.95
CA LEU A 159 12.07 6.10 4.56
C LEU A 159 10.69 6.70 4.29
N CYS A 160 9.64 6.21 4.97
CA CYS A 160 8.32 6.81 4.89
C CYS A 160 8.28 8.20 5.54
N LEU A 161 8.92 8.36 6.70
CA LEU A 161 9.02 9.66 7.38
C LEU A 161 9.80 10.68 6.54
N ASP A 162 10.93 10.28 5.94
CA ASP A 162 11.70 11.10 5.00
C ASP A 162 10.88 11.54 3.77
N ALA A 163 10.01 10.66 3.29
CA ALA A 163 9.08 10.94 2.18
C ALA A 163 7.92 11.85 2.60
N GLY A 164 7.75 12.14 3.90
CA GLY A 164 6.63 12.91 4.44
C GLY A 164 5.30 12.14 4.47
N ILE A 165 5.34 10.82 4.44
CA ILE A 165 4.17 9.97 4.66
C ILE A 165 3.81 10.05 6.14
N ASN A 166 2.52 10.23 6.44
CA ASN A 166 2.03 10.33 7.81
C ASN A 166 1.87 8.94 8.42
N HIS A 167 3.03 8.37 8.76
CA HIS A 167 3.21 7.05 9.35
C HIS A 167 3.06 7.14 10.88
N GLU A 168 2.13 6.38 11.45
CA GLU A 168 1.75 6.48 12.87
C GLU A 168 2.40 5.41 13.76
N GLY A 169 2.82 4.29 13.17
CA GLY A 169 3.50 3.24 13.95
C GLY A 169 3.77 1.96 13.16
N ILE A 170 4.45 1.04 13.83
CA ILE A 170 4.75 -0.32 13.38
C ILE A 170 4.60 -1.30 14.54
N ASN A 171 4.31 -2.57 14.25
CA ASN A 171 4.44 -3.65 15.21
C ASN A 171 4.74 -4.98 14.50
N SER A 172 5.39 -5.90 15.22
CA SER A 172 5.43 -7.30 14.78
C SER A 172 4.09 -7.95 15.10
N GLU A 173 3.56 -8.71 14.15
CA GLU A 173 2.24 -9.31 14.25
C GLU A 173 2.26 -10.70 14.90
N VAL A 174 1.08 -11.29 15.05
CA VAL A 174 0.89 -12.57 15.76
C VAL A 174 1.65 -13.73 15.13
N ALA A 175 1.75 -13.78 13.80
CA ALA A 175 2.49 -14.84 13.12
C ALA A 175 3.98 -14.49 12.95
N LYS A 176 4.84 -15.52 13.00
CA LYS A 176 6.27 -15.35 12.77
C LYS A 176 6.53 -14.82 11.36
N GLY A 177 7.24 -13.70 11.26
CA GLY A 177 7.54 -13.06 9.97
C GLY A 177 6.43 -12.13 9.46
N GLN A 178 5.33 -11.98 10.20
CA GLN A 178 4.26 -11.02 9.93
C GLN A 178 4.54 -9.70 10.66
N TRP A 179 4.20 -8.60 10.00
CA TRP A 179 4.36 -7.24 10.50
C TRP A 179 3.21 -6.37 10.08
N GLU A 180 3.08 -5.23 10.75
CA GLU A 180 2.12 -4.19 10.43
C GLU A 180 2.80 -2.83 10.40
N PHE A 181 2.32 -1.95 9.51
CA PHE A 181 2.55 -0.51 9.59
C PHE A 181 1.25 0.27 9.49
N GLN A 182 1.17 1.41 10.17
CA GLN A 182 -0.04 2.25 10.20
C GLN A 182 0.18 3.59 9.52
N ILE A 183 -0.77 3.99 8.66
CA ILE A 183 -0.78 5.31 7.99
C ILE A 183 -2.09 6.01 8.29
N PHE A 184 -2.00 7.29 8.67
CA PHE A 184 -3.15 8.14 8.85
C PHE A 184 -3.21 9.25 7.80
N GLY A 185 -4.24 9.24 6.96
CA GLY A 185 -4.46 10.22 5.93
C GLY A 185 -5.66 11.14 6.23
N LYS A 186 -5.43 12.45 6.16
CA LYS A 186 -6.51 13.44 6.05
C LYS A 186 -6.82 13.64 4.57
N GLY A 187 -8.06 13.39 4.18
CA GLY A 187 -8.48 13.37 2.79
C GLY A 187 -8.44 11.96 2.20
N SER A 188 -9.56 11.52 1.65
CA SER A 188 -9.75 10.16 1.09
C SER A 188 -8.69 9.79 0.03
N LYS A 189 -8.43 10.64 -0.97
CA LYS A 189 -7.43 10.38 -2.01
C LYS A 189 -6.01 10.41 -1.46
N ASN A 190 -5.70 11.41 -0.62
CA ASN A 190 -4.39 11.54 0.01
C ASN A 190 -4.05 10.32 0.88
N ALA A 191 -5.02 9.79 1.63
CA ALA A 191 -4.84 8.57 2.41
C ALA A 191 -4.49 7.37 1.52
N ALA A 192 -5.18 7.21 0.39
CA ALA A 192 -4.90 6.14 -0.57
C ALA A 192 -3.54 6.31 -1.28
N ASP A 193 -3.19 7.54 -1.68
CA ASP A 193 -1.92 7.86 -2.34
C ASP A 193 -0.72 7.53 -1.43
N GLN A 194 -0.78 7.94 -0.16
CA GLN A 194 0.26 7.65 0.83
C GLN A 194 0.42 6.15 1.08
N MET A 195 -0.67 5.40 1.19
CA MET A 195 -0.61 3.95 1.38
C MET A 195 0.10 3.25 0.22
N TRP A 196 -0.22 3.60 -1.03
CA TRP A 196 0.44 3.00 -2.19
C TRP A 196 1.92 3.35 -2.30
N VAL A 197 2.29 4.59 -1.98
CA VAL A 197 3.71 4.99 -1.96
C VAL A 197 4.46 4.26 -0.84
N ALA A 198 3.87 4.12 0.35
CA ALA A 198 4.49 3.36 1.43
C ALA A 198 4.70 1.88 1.07
N ARG A 199 3.71 1.24 0.43
CA ARG A 199 3.85 -0.13 -0.09
C ARG A 199 5.00 -0.23 -1.10
N TYR A 200 5.11 0.74 -2.03
CA TYR A 200 6.21 0.78 -2.99
C TYR A 200 7.58 0.91 -2.30
N ILE A 201 7.71 1.81 -1.32
CA ILE A 201 8.96 1.99 -0.56
C ILE A 201 9.35 0.68 0.12
N LEU A 202 8.41 -0.03 0.76
CA LEU A 202 8.68 -1.32 1.40
C LEU A 202 9.16 -2.36 0.39
N MET A 203 8.43 -2.55 -0.71
CA MET A 203 8.80 -3.54 -1.74
C MET A 203 10.17 -3.24 -2.34
N ARG A 204 10.43 -1.99 -2.72
CA ARG A 204 11.73 -1.56 -3.25
C ARG A 204 12.86 -1.70 -2.23
N LEU A 205 12.59 -1.45 -0.95
CA LEU A 205 13.57 -1.68 0.12
C LEU A 205 13.91 -3.18 0.23
N CYS A 206 12.91 -4.06 0.15
CA CYS A 206 13.10 -5.51 0.31
C CYS A 206 13.95 -6.13 -0.82
N GLU A 207 13.98 -5.52 -2.01
CA GLU A 207 14.81 -5.96 -3.15
C GLU A 207 16.28 -6.17 -2.75
N LYS A 208 16.88 -5.25 -1.97
CA LYS A 208 18.31 -5.34 -1.59
C LYS A 208 18.61 -6.51 -0.63
N TYR A 209 17.59 -7.06 0.02
CA TYR A 209 17.70 -8.18 0.95
C TYR A 209 17.32 -9.53 0.32
N GLY A 210 16.81 -9.51 -0.93
CA GLY A 210 16.21 -10.69 -1.56
C GLY A 210 15.01 -11.20 -0.75
N VAL A 211 14.18 -10.27 -0.29
CA VAL A 211 12.95 -10.54 0.48
C VAL A 211 11.77 -10.04 -0.33
N ASP A 212 10.69 -10.81 -0.34
CA ASP A 212 9.41 -10.43 -0.94
C ASP A 212 8.43 -9.97 0.14
N VAL A 213 7.49 -9.11 -0.25
CA VAL A 213 6.36 -8.72 0.60
C VAL A 213 5.12 -9.47 0.14
N ASN A 214 4.52 -10.24 1.04
CA ASN A 214 3.29 -10.98 0.76
C ASN A 214 2.09 -10.28 1.42
N TRP A 215 1.20 -9.75 0.57
CA TRP A 215 -0.03 -9.04 0.97
C TRP A 215 -1.26 -9.95 1.07
N HIS A 216 -1.13 -11.25 0.79
CA HIS A 216 -2.27 -12.16 0.71
C HIS A 216 -2.95 -12.30 2.08
N CYS A 217 -4.28 -12.31 2.11
CA CYS A 217 -5.05 -12.25 3.35
C CYS A 217 -4.91 -13.50 4.23
N LYS A 218 -4.51 -14.65 3.66
CA LYS A 218 -4.26 -15.90 4.38
C LYS A 218 -3.11 -16.67 3.72
N PRO A 219 -1.85 -16.23 3.85
CA PRO A 219 -0.77 -16.70 2.99
C PRO A 219 -0.31 -18.13 3.30
N LEU A 220 -0.56 -18.61 4.52
CA LEU A 220 -0.24 -19.99 4.94
C LEU A 220 -1.41 -20.98 4.72
N GLY A 221 -2.52 -20.52 4.15
CA GLY A 221 -3.73 -21.33 3.92
C GLY A 221 -4.65 -21.39 5.14
N LYS A 222 -5.91 -21.79 4.90
CA LYS A 222 -6.96 -21.84 5.94
C LYS A 222 -6.89 -23.07 6.86
N ASP A 223 -6.19 -24.11 6.42
CA ASP A 223 -6.16 -25.41 7.11
C ASP A 223 -5.08 -25.47 8.21
N VAL A 224 -4.40 -24.35 8.46
CA VAL A 224 -3.38 -24.21 9.50
C VAL A 224 -3.73 -23.05 10.43
N ASP A 225 -3.36 -23.21 11.70
CA ASP A 225 -3.62 -22.23 12.76
C ASP A 225 -2.55 -21.12 12.79
N TRP A 226 -2.48 -20.37 11.70
CA TRP A 226 -1.65 -19.18 11.56
C TRP A 226 -2.50 -17.97 11.19
N ASN A 227 -2.20 -16.81 11.76
CA ASN A 227 -2.94 -15.59 11.47
C ASN A 227 -2.89 -15.23 9.98
N GLY A 228 -3.99 -14.68 9.48
CA GLY A 228 -4.03 -14.02 8.18
C GLY A 228 -3.57 -12.58 8.28
N SER A 229 -3.50 -11.89 7.13
CA SER A 229 -3.15 -10.48 7.04
C SER A 229 -4.38 -9.62 6.72
N GLY A 230 -4.65 -8.64 7.57
CA GLY A 230 -5.69 -7.65 7.40
C GLY A 230 -5.21 -6.33 6.78
N MET A 231 -6.17 -5.46 6.49
CA MET A 231 -5.92 -4.02 6.42
C MET A 231 -7.04 -3.29 7.16
N HIS A 232 -6.99 -3.25 8.50
CA HIS A 232 -8.04 -2.58 9.25
C HIS A 232 -8.12 -1.11 8.83
N SER A 233 -9.34 -0.62 8.67
CA SER A 233 -9.62 0.70 8.14
C SER A 233 -10.43 1.49 9.15
N ASN A 234 -9.73 2.29 9.94
CA ASN A 234 -10.32 3.30 10.80
C ASN A 234 -10.77 4.47 9.93
N PHE A 235 -11.95 5.03 10.15
CA PHE A 235 -12.38 6.21 9.40
C PHE A 235 -13.20 7.18 10.25
N SER A 236 -13.19 8.45 9.88
CA SER A 236 -14.10 9.44 10.45
C SER A 236 -14.41 10.57 9.48
N THR A 237 -15.63 11.08 9.55
CA THR A 237 -16.01 12.35 8.92
C THR A 237 -15.97 13.48 9.96
N LYS A 238 -16.03 14.74 9.50
CA LYS A 238 -16.17 15.89 10.40
C LYS A 238 -17.37 15.74 11.34
N HIS A 239 -18.50 15.24 10.83
CA HIS A 239 -19.71 15.03 11.63
C HIS A 239 -19.49 13.99 12.75
N MET A 240 -18.82 12.88 12.46
CA MET A 240 -18.50 11.86 13.48
C MET A 240 -17.64 12.43 14.62
N ARG A 241 -16.71 13.33 14.29
CA ARG A 241 -15.77 13.90 15.26
C ARG A 241 -16.36 15.03 16.11
N GLU A 242 -17.23 15.85 15.53
CA GLU A 242 -17.72 17.09 16.18
C GLU A 242 -19.15 16.99 16.71
N VAL A 243 -19.99 16.14 16.13
CA VAL A 243 -21.41 15.99 16.49
C VAL A 243 -21.68 14.59 17.01
N GLY A 244 -21.48 13.57 16.17
CA GLY A 244 -21.60 12.16 16.53
C GLY A 244 -22.88 11.82 17.28
N GLY A 245 -22.75 11.02 18.33
CA GLY A 245 -23.86 10.59 19.18
C GLY A 245 -24.36 9.18 18.85
N LYS A 246 -24.99 8.56 19.85
CA LYS A 246 -25.43 7.16 19.78
C LYS A 246 -26.36 6.92 18.58
N GLU A 247 -27.34 7.80 18.40
CA GLU A 247 -28.34 7.69 17.32
C GLU A 247 -27.68 7.73 15.94
N TYR A 248 -26.67 8.59 15.75
CA TYR A 248 -25.92 8.67 14.50
C TYR A 248 -25.12 7.39 14.25
N PHE A 249 -24.41 6.87 15.26
CA PHE A 249 -23.62 5.64 15.12
C PHE A 249 -24.49 4.40 14.91
N GLU A 250 -25.65 4.30 15.55
CA GLU A 250 -26.61 3.23 15.30
C GLU A 250 -27.12 3.27 13.85
N ALA A 251 -27.46 4.46 13.33
CA ALA A 251 -27.84 4.62 11.93
C ALA A 251 -26.68 4.29 10.96
N LEU A 252 -25.45 4.65 11.32
CA LEU A 252 -24.25 4.33 10.54
C LEU A 252 -24.02 2.81 10.49
N MET A 253 -24.11 2.11 11.62
CA MET A 253 -23.96 0.65 11.67
C MET A 253 -25.06 -0.07 10.89
N ALA A 254 -26.31 0.42 10.94
CA ALA A 254 -27.39 -0.10 10.11
C ALA A 254 -27.10 0.06 8.60
N ALA A 255 -26.46 1.17 8.20
CA ALA A 255 -26.02 1.36 6.82
C ALA A 255 -24.89 0.38 6.44
N PHE A 256 -23.92 0.14 7.32
CA PHE A 256 -22.89 -0.89 7.10
C PHE A 256 -23.48 -2.28 6.95
N ASP A 257 -24.44 -2.66 7.78
CA ASP A 257 -25.08 -3.98 7.68
C ASP A 257 -25.85 -4.12 6.35
N LYS A 258 -26.55 -3.06 5.93
CA LYS A 258 -27.28 -3.03 4.65
C LYS A 258 -26.37 -3.27 3.44
N TYR A 259 -25.17 -2.70 3.41
CA TYR A 259 -24.23 -2.77 2.28
C TYR A 259 -23.04 -3.73 2.54
N LYS A 260 -23.17 -4.62 3.53
CA LYS A 260 -22.10 -5.50 3.99
C LYS A 260 -21.54 -6.38 2.88
N ASN A 261 -22.40 -6.94 2.05
CA ASN A 261 -21.97 -7.86 0.99
C ASN A 261 -21.23 -7.13 -0.13
N GLU A 262 -21.67 -5.93 -0.49
CA GLU A 262 -21.04 -5.05 -1.46
C GLU A 262 -19.66 -4.59 -0.97
N HIS A 263 -19.54 -4.27 0.33
CA HIS A 263 -18.24 -3.98 0.94
C HIS A 263 -17.32 -5.20 0.90
N ILE A 264 -17.78 -6.38 1.34
CA ILE A 264 -16.98 -7.61 1.31
C ILE A 264 -16.51 -7.95 -0.11
N ALA A 265 -17.35 -7.73 -1.13
CA ALA A 265 -17.00 -7.98 -2.53
C ALA A 265 -15.80 -7.15 -3.02
N VAL A 266 -15.50 -6.01 -2.39
CA VAL A 266 -14.38 -5.12 -2.75
C VAL A 266 -13.29 -5.03 -1.69
N TYR A 267 -13.40 -5.74 -0.56
CA TYR A 267 -12.42 -5.76 0.54
C TYR A 267 -11.25 -6.73 0.32
N GLY A 268 -10.92 -7.00 -0.95
CA GLY A 268 -9.84 -7.88 -1.37
C GLY A 268 -10.29 -9.32 -1.67
N PRO A 269 -9.60 -10.01 -2.59
CA PRO A 269 -9.91 -11.38 -2.95
C PRO A 269 -9.64 -12.35 -1.80
N ASP A 270 -10.27 -13.52 -1.87
CA ASP A 270 -10.01 -14.66 -0.99
C ASP A 270 -10.21 -14.41 0.51
N ASN A 271 -10.86 -13.30 0.88
CA ASN A 271 -11.04 -12.89 2.28
C ASN A 271 -11.90 -13.90 3.07
N HIS A 272 -12.68 -14.74 2.39
CA HIS A 272 -13.39 -15.89 2.98
C HIS A 272 -12.46 -16.95 3.59
N LEU A 273 -11.16 -16.95 3.25
CA LEU A 273 -10.13 -17.78 3.86
C LEU A 273 -9.62 -17.21 5.19
N ARG A 274 -9.78 -15.90 5.40
CA ARG A 274 -9.35 -15.18 6.61
C ARG A 274 -10.51 -14.95 7.59
N LEU A 275 -11.63 -14.44 7.09
CA LEU A 275 -12.84 -14.13 7.85
C LEU A 275 -13.67 -15.39 8.11
N THR A 276 -13.30 -16.14 9.15
CA THR A 276 -13.84 -17.47 9.45
C THR A 276 -14.49 -17.60 10.82
N GLY A 277 -14.48 -16.52 11.62
CA GLY A 277 -15.09 -16.45 12.95
C GLY A 277 -16.50 -15.88 12.98
#